data_AF-A0A833XAF0-F1
#
_entry.id   AF-A0A833XAF0-F1
#
_cell.length_a   1.000
_cell.length_b   1.000
_cell.length_c   1.000
_cell.angle_alpha   90.00
_cell.angle_beta   90.00
_cell.angle_gamma   90.00
#
_symmetry.space_group_name_H-M   'P 1'
#
loop_
_entity.id
_entity.type
_entity.pdbx_description
1 polymer ?
#
loop_
_entity_poly.entity_id
_entity_poly.type
_entity_poly.pdbx_seq_one_letter_code
_entity_poly.pdbx_strand_id
1 'polypeptide(L)'
;MTLTLRSSASFINLKDSTESLKTPGDYFSGALCFAQTKPSCRIRVIRNSVQDAQLSFSKSKASMLEGYRRSSTEKPEQLHALSGGHSMENDARVPVFLMLPLDTVTHGGNLNKPRAMNASLMALKSAGVEGVMVDAWWGLVEKDGPLRYNWEGYAELVQMVQKHGLKLQVVMSFHQCGGNVGDSCSIPLPPWALEEISKNPELVYTDRSGRRNPEYISLGCDSLPVLRGRTPIQVYSDYMRSFRDRFRDFLGDVIVEIQVGMGPCGE
;
A
#
# COMPACT_ATOMS: atom_id res chain seq x y z
N MET A 1 12.09 50.16 -28.12
CA MET A 1 11.62 49.83 -29.48
C MET A 1 10.66 48.67 -29.34
N THR A 2 9.38 48.93 -29.63
CA THR A 2 8.25 48.00 -29.48
C THR A 2 7.94 47.42 -30.85
N LEU A 3 7.81 46.10 -30.96
CA LEU A 3 7.32 45.44 -32.17
C LEU A 3 6.28 44.38 -31.80
N THR A 4 5.03 44.73 -32.05
CA THR A 4 3.84 43.89 -32.12
C THR A 4 3.88 43.01 -33.37
N LEU A 5 3.45 41.75 -33.27
CA LEU A 5 2.94 41.00 -34.41
C LEU A 5 1.62 40.31 -34.03
N ARG A 6 0.61 40.61 -34.86
CA ARG A 6 -0.78 40.15 -34.84
C ARG A 6 -0.96 38.94 -35.77
N SER A 7 -2.12 38.29 -35.62
CA SER A 7 -2.92 37.62 -36.68
C SER A 7 -2.52 36.17 -36.99
N SER A 8 -3.42 35.21 -37.29
CA SER A 8 -4.88 35.18 -37.37
C SER A 8 -5.35 33.72 -37.44
N ALA A 9 -6.60 33.47 -37.04
CA ALA A 9 -7.33 32.22 -37.23
C ALA A 9 -7.94 32.12 -38.64
N SER A 10 -8.14 30.89 -39.13
CA SER A 10 -9.03 30.62 -40.26
C SER A 10 -9.72 29.26 -40.12
N PHE A 11 -11.05 29.30 -40.17
CA PHE A 11 -11.99 28.17 -40.25
C PHE A 11 -12.10 27.66 -41.69
N ILE A 12 -12.24 26.35 -41.89
CA ILE A 12 -12.95 25.76 -43.04
C ILE A 12 -13.72 24.51 -42.56
N ASN A 13 -15.00 24.48 -42.92
CA ASN A 13 -15.96 23.39 -42.76
C ASN A 13 -16.10 22.69 -44.12
N LEU A 14 -16.16 21.35 -44.20
CA LEU A 14 -16.70 20.66 -45.38
C LEU A 14 -17.37 19.34 -45.00
N LYS A 15 -18.45 19.06 -45.74
CA LYS A 15 -19.65 18.28 -45.43
C LYS A 15 -19.66 16.93 -46.16
N ASP A 16 -20.32 15.96 -45.52
CA ASP A 16 -20.96 14.70 -45.98
C ASP A 16 -20.54 14.01 -47.28
N SER A 17 -20.28 12.70 -47.18
CA SER A 17 -20.57 11.73 -48.23
C SER A 17 -20.98 10.36 -47.64
N THR A 18 -22.09 9.87 -48.15
CA THR A 18 -22.87 8.68 -47.79
C THR A 18 -22.28 7.38 -48.36
N GLU A 19 -22.69 6.26 -47.74
CA GLU A 19 -22.86 4.88 -48.25
C GLU A 19 -21.96 3.74 -47.73
N SER A 20 -22.63 2.59 -47.65
CA SER A 20 -22.47 1.36 -46.87
C SER A 20 -21.41 0.35 -47.33
N LEU A 21 -20.92 -0.51 -46.41
CA LEU A 21 -20.99 -2.00 -46.53
C LEU A 21 -20.55 -2.79 -45.25
N LYS A 22 -21.52 -3.46 -44.62
CA LYS A 22 -21.61 -4.80 -43.97
C LYS A 22 -20.40 -5.56 -43.32
N THR A 23 -20.51 -5.73 -41.97
CA THR A 23 -20.39 -6.93 -41.05
C THR A 23 -19.09 -7.78 -40.92
N PRO A 24 -18.90 -8.56 -39.82
CA PRO A 24 -19.17 -8.30 -38.38
C PRO A 24 -17.97 -8.70 -37.48
N GLY A 25 -17.88 -8.15 -36.26
CA GLY A 25 -16.91 -8.58 -35.25
C GLY A 25 -17.46 -8.38 -33.86
N ASP A 26 -17.72 -9.49 -33.18
CA ASP A 26 -18.35 -9.59 -31.86
C ASP A 26 -17.61 -8.78 -30.80
N TYR A 27 -18.27 -7.76 -30.25
CA TYR A 27 -17.93 -7.17 -28.96
C TYR A 27 -18.95 -7.66 -27.93
N PHE A 28 -18.55 -8.66 -27.13
CA PHE A 28 -19.25 -9.01 -25.91
C PHE A 28 -19.14 -7.86 -24.91
N SER A 29 -20.17 -7.02 -24.84
CA SER A 29 -20.40 -6.07 -23.75
C SER A 29 -21.28 -6.76 -22.71
N GLY A 30 -20.65 -7.36 -21.70
CA GLY A 30 -21.33 -7.94 -20.55
C GLY A 30 -21.58 -6.87 -19.49
N ALA A 31 -22.69 -6.15 -19.60
CA ALA A 31 -23.22 -5.36 -18.49
C ALA A 31 -23.74 -6.31 -17.40
N LEU A 32 -23.01 -6.45 -16.29
CA LEU A 32 -23.46 -7.20 -15.13
C LEU A 32 -24.42 -6.33 -14.31
N CYS A 33 -25.72 -6.59 -14.48
CA CYS A 33 -26.79 -6.00 -13.68
C CYS A 33 -27.00 -6.89 -12.44
N PHE A 34 -26.75 -6.37 -11.23
CA PHE A 34 -27.02 -7.10 -9.99
C PHE A 34 -28.50 -7.01 -9.62
N ALA A 35 -29.18 -8.17 -9.60
CA ALA A 35 -30.54 -8.30 -9.10
C ALA A 35 -30.57 -8.26 -7.55
N GLN A 36 -31.45 -7.43 -6.99
CA GLN A 36 -31.71 -7.38 -5.55
C GLN A 36 -32.39 -8.66 -5.08
N THR A 37 -31.79 -9.35 -4.11
CA THR A 37 -32.46 -10.42 -3.36
C THR A 37 -32.67 -9.99 -1.91
N LYS A 38 -33.89 -10.21 -1.41
CA LYS A 38 -34.33 -9.87 -0.04
C LYS A 38 -33.69 -10.84 0.98
N PRO A 39 -33.30 -10.39 2.19
CA PRO A 39 -32.81 -11.31 3.20
C PRO A 39 -33.98 -11.88 4.02
N SER A 40 -33.99 -13.21 4.16
CA SER A 40 -34.62 -13.90 5.27
C SER A 40 -33.65 -14.94 5.78
N CYS A 41 -33.03 -14.68 6.93
CA CYS A 41 -32.68 -15.71 7.93
C CYS A 41 -32.28 -15.06 9.26
N ARG A 42 -32.73 -15.68 10.35
CA ARG A 42 -32.62 -15.23 11.74
C ARG A 42 -31.20 -15.48 12.27
N ILE A 43 -30.57 -14.47 12.85
CA ILE A 43 -29.31 -14.61 13.60
C ILE A 43 -29.62 -15.08 15.03
N ARG A 44 -29.00 -16.19 15.45
CA ARG A 44 -28.91 -16.60 16.86
C ARG A 44 -27.63 -16.01 17.46
N VAL A 45 -27.77 -15.22 18.52
CA VAL A 45 -26.66 -14.67 19.31
C VAL A 45 -26.17 -15.75 20.28
N ILE A 46 -24.89 -16.12 20.20
CA ILE A 46 -24.21 -16.90 21.24
C ILE A 46 -23.54 -15.91 22.19
N ARG A 47 -24.00 -15.88 23.43
CA ARG A 47 -23.54 -15.01 24.51
C ARG A 47 -22.51 -15.78 25.33
N ASN A 48 -21.23 -15.42 25.26
CA ASN A 48 -20.22 -15.97 26.16
C ASN A 48 -19.99 -15.02 27.34
N SER A 49 -20.17 -15.58 28.53
CA SER A 49 -20.02 -14.95 29.84
C SER A 49 -18.55 -14.88 30.22
N VAL A 50 -18.07 -13.69 30.60
CA VAL A 50 -16.76 -13.49 31.23
C VAL A 50 -16.99 -13.44 32.74
N GLN A 51 -16.29 -14.28 33.49
CA GLN A 51 -16.17 -14.16 34.95
C GLN A 51 -14.75 -13.70 35.29
N ASP A 52 -14.70 -12.62 36.06
CA ASP A 52 -13.51 -12.07 36.69
C ASP A 52 -12.97 -13.01 37.78
N ALA A 53 -11.63 -13.10 37.86
CA ALA A 53 -10.95 -13.47 39.09
C ALA A 53 -9.65 -12.67 39.21
N GLN A 54 -9.67 -11.66 40.06
CA GLN A 54 -8.51 -10.99 40.62
C GLN A 54 -7.79 -11.94 41.60
N LEU A 55 -6.46 -11.99 41.57
CA LEU A 55 -5.67 -12.33 42.76
C LEU A 55 -4.26 -11.74 42.67
N SER A 56 -3.92 -10.97 43.70
CA SER A 56 -2.71 -10.19 43.89
C SER A 56 -1.67 -10.91 44.74
N PHE A 57 -0.39 -10.58 44.47
CA PHE A 57 0.78 -10.59 45.36
C PHE A 57 1.39 -11.92 45.85
N SER A 58 2.65 -12.20 45.47
CA SER A 58 3.83 -11.92 46.32
C SER A 58 5.14 -12.50 45.75
N LYS A 59 6.25 -11.83 46.07
CA LYS A 59 7.65 -12.18 45.77
C LYS A 59 8.08 -13.48 46.47
N SER A 60 8.83 -14.33 45.76
CA SER A 60 9.91 -15.12 46.39
C SER A 60 10.97 -15.55 45.35
N LYS A 61 12.22 -15.12 45.59
CA LYS A 61 13.45 -15.68 45.00
C LYS A 61 13.87 -16.91 45.80
N ALA A 62 14.23 -17.99 45.12
CA ALA A 62 15.35 -18.93 45.40
C ALA A 62 15.06 -20.26 44.67
N SER A 63 15.81 -20.56 43.60
CA SER A 63 16.91 -21.54 43.61
C SER A 63 16.44 -23.00 43.56
N MET A 64 16.48 -23.62 42.39
CA MET A 64 17.09 -24.94 42.27
C MET A 64 17.66 -25.17 40.88
N LEU A 65 18.79 -25.85 40.92
CA LEU A 65 19.82 -26.06 39.90
C LEU A 65 19.54 -27.35 39.12
N GLU A 66 20.02 -27.35 37.87
CA GLU A 66 20.42 -28.48 37.04
C GLU A 66 19.38 -29.26 36.22
N GLY A 67 19.60 -29.23 34.90
CA GLY A 67 19.80 -30.50 34.19
C GLY A 67 19.11 -30.71 32.85
N TYR A 68 19.35 -29.88 31.82
CA TYR A 68 19.42 -30.42 30.46
C TYR A 68 20.21 -29.52 29.50
N ARG A 69 21.38 -29.99 29.06
CA ARG A 69 22.17 -29.44 27.96
C ARG A 69 21.55 -29.91 26.63
N ARG A 70 21.22 -28.96 25.74
CA ARG A 70 21.45 -29.15 24.30
C ARG A 70 21.78 -27.81 23.61
N SER A 71 23.02 -27.75 23.14
CA SER A 71 23.60 -26.84 22.12
C SER A 71 22.75 -26.92 20.83
N SER A 72 22.52 -25.89 20.00
CA SER A 72 23.44 -24.86 19.50
C SER A 72 22.69 -23.71 18.81
N THR A 73 23.16 -22.48 19.08
CA THR A 73 23.18 -21.29 18.19
C THR A 73 21.86 -20.76 17.62
N GLU A 74 21.13 -19.99 18.42
CA GLU A 74 20.40 -18.81 17.91
C GLU A 74 20.97 -17.57 18.62
N LYS A 75 21.47 -16.62 17.82
CA LYS A 75 21.90 -15.31 18.33
C LYS A 75 20.65 -14.58 18.82
N PRO A 76 20.66 -13.96 20.02
CA PRO A 76 19.56 -13.07 20.39
C PRO A 76 19.55 -11.93 19.38
N GLU A 77 18.38 -11.65 18.80
CA GLU A 77 18.17 -10.42 18.01
C GLU A 77 18.52 -9.24 18.92
N GLN A 78 19.66 -8.62 18.61
CA GLN A 78 20.11 -7.41 19.25
C GLN A 78 19.18 -6.31 18.75
N LEU A 79 18.21 -5.92 19.58
CA LEU A 79 17.46 -4.68 19.38
C LEU A 79 18.50 -3.59 19.12
N HIS A 80 18.48 -3.02 17.91
CA HIS A 80 19.31 -1.88 17.58
C HIS A 80 18.92 -0.76 18.54
N ALA A 81 19.70 -0.59 19.59
CA ALA A 81 19.70 0.65 20.34
C ALA A 81 19.99 1.75 19.32
N LEU A 82 19.12 2.75 19.26
CA LEU A 82 19.32 3.97 18.47
C LEU A 82 20.58 4.67 18.99
N SER A 83 21.75 4.23 18.54
CA SER A 83 23.02 4.87 18.83
C SER A 83 23.25 5.98 17.80
N GLY A 84 22.32 6.92 17.76
CA GLY A 84 22.50 8.22 17.13
C GLY A 84 22.96 9.19 18.19
N GLY A 85 24.28 9.34 18.34
CA GLY A 85 24.85 10.47 19.07
C GLY A 85 24.56 11.76 18.30
N HIS A 86 23.38 12.33 18.50
CA HIS A 86 23.09 13.67 18.04
C HIS A 86 23.76 14.66 19.00
N SER A 87 24.73 15.41 18.47
CA SER A 87 25.04 16.72 19.00
C SER A 87 23.72 17.47 19.12
N MET A 88 23.31 17.82 20.34
CA MET A 88 22.20 18.71 20.58
C MET A 88 22.55 20.12 20.10
N GLU A 89 22.50 20.33 18.78
CA GLU A 89 22.05 21.61 18.27
C GLU A 89 20.53 21.59 18.36
N ASN A 90 19.99 22.53 19.15
CA ASN A 90 18.57 22.88 19.14
C ASN A 90 18.21 23.43 17.75
N ASP A 91 18.13 22.57 16.74
CA ASP A 91 17.57 22.94 15.46
C ASP A 91 16.06 22.77 15.59
N ALA A 92 15.36 23.87 15.88
CA ALA A 92 13.90 23.93 15.89
C ALA A 92 13.29 23.74 14.49
N ARG A 93 14.02 23.09 13.59
CA ARG A 93 13.68 22.84 12.20
C ARG A 93 12.68 21.71 12.12
N VAL A 94 11.54 22.00 11.52
CA VAL A 94 10.54 20.99 11.16
C VAL A 94 10.92 20.41 9.80
N PRO A 95 11.21 19.10 9.68
CA PRO A 95 11.56 18.49 8.40
C PRO A 95 10.34 18.49 7.47
N VAL A 96 10.56 18.76 6.19
CA VAL A 96 9.51 18.77 5.17
C VAL A 96 9.74 17.60 4.22
N PHE A 97 8.71 16.78 4.05
CA PHE A 97 8.65 15.69 3.09
C PHE A 97 7.59 15.98 2.03
N LEU A 98 7.83 15.53 0.80
CA LEU A 98 6.88 15.68 -0.30
C LEU A 98 6.40 14.32 -0.79
N MET A 99 5.08 14.18 -0.91
CA MET A 99 4.48 12.98 -1.48
C MET A 99 4.79 12.89 -2.97
N LEU A 100 5.32 11.75 -3.40
CA LEU A 100 5.54 11.45 -4.81
C LEU A 100 4.20 11.18 -5.52
N PRO A 101 4.14 11.29 -6.86
CA PRO A 101 2.95 10.93 -7.62
C PRO A 101 2.46 9.51 -7.33
N LEU A 102 1.14 9.32 -7.28
CA LEU A 102 0.50 8.02 -6.99
C LEU A 102 0.92 6.92 -7.97
N ASP A 103 1.25 7.30 -9.21
CA ASP A 103 1.71 6.42 -10.29
C ASP A 103 3.24 6.26 -10.34
N THR A 104 3.94 6.47 -9.20
CA THR A 104 5.41 6.33 -9.11
C THR A 104 5.88 4.96 -9.61
N VAL A 105 5.15 3.88 -9.30
CA VAL A 105 5.40 2.54 -9.86
C VAL A 105 4.26 2.16 -10.80
N THR A 106 4.63 1.68 -11.98
CA THR A 106 3.69 1.25 -13.02
C THR A 106 3.04 -0.10 -12.68
N HIS A 107 1.93 -0.45 -13.34
CA HIS A 107 1.33 -1.80 -13.26
C HIS A 107 2.30 -2.93 -13.66
N GLY A 108 3.34 -2.61 -14.44
CA GLY A 108 4.40 -3.55 -14.78
C GLY A 108 5.42 -3.80 -13.65
N GLY A 109 5.33 -3.09 -12.53
CA GLY A 109 6.26 -3.19 -11.41
C GLY A 109 7.57 -2.39 -11.59
N ASN A 110 7.63 -1.53 -12.60
CA ASN A 110 8.80 -0.68 -12.90
C ASN A 110 8.56 0.77 -12.46
N LEU A 111 9.64 1.49 -12.15
CA LEU A 111 9.60 2.92 -11.85
C LEU A 111 9.07 3.70 -13.06
N ASN A 112 8.10 4.58 -12.83
CA ASN A 112 7.50 5.40 -13.87
C ASN A 112 8.39 6.61 -14.18
N LYS A 113 8.63 6.87 -15.48
CA LYS A 113 9.42 8.00 -16.00
C LYS A 113 10.72 8.24 -15.18
N PRO A 114 11.64 7.26 -15.06
CA PRO A 114 12.79 7.31 -14.15
C PRO A 114 13.68 8.54 -14.37
N ARG A 115 13.85 9.00 -15.63
CA ARG A 115 14.61 10.22 -15.94
C ARG A 115 13.98 11.49 -15.37
N ALA A 116 12.65 11.61 -15.50
CA ALA A 116 11.92 12.76 -14.97
C ALA A 116 11.85 12.72 -13.44
N MET A 117 11.68 11.52 -12.85
CA MET A 117 11.75 11.32 -11.40
C MET A 117 13.12 11.75 -10.86
N ASN A 118 14.21 11.30 -11.48
CA ASN A 118 15.57 11.69 -11.08
C ASN A 118 15.80 13.21 -11.13
N ALA A 119 15.33 13.88 -12.19
CA ALA A 119 15.42 15.34 -12.30
C ALA A 119 14.59 16.05 -11.22
N SER A 120 13.40 15.52 -10.89
CA SER A 120 12.53 16.05 -9.84
C SER A 120 13.18 15.91 -8.47
N LEU A 121 13.70 14.73 -8.12
CA LEU A 121 14.40 14.50 -6.85
C LEU A 121 15.62 15.43 -6.68
N MET A 122 16.39 15.65 -7.75
CA MET A 122 17.49 16.62 -7.74
C MET A 122 17.00 18.04 -7.42
N ALA A 123 15.92 18.49 -8.07
CA ALA A 123 15.34 19.81 -7.81
C ALA A 123 14.81 19.94 -6.36
N LEU A 124 14.16 18.89 -5.84
CA LEU A 124 13.68 18.87 -4.45
C LEU A 124 14.84 18.98 -3.46
N LYS A 125 15.94 18.27 -3.71
CA LYS A 125 17.14 18.38 -2.88
C LYS A 125 17.71 19.81 -2.90
N SER A 126 17.79 20.42 -4.08
CA SER A 126 18.25 21.82 -4.21
C SER A 126 17.33 22.82 -3.50
N ALA A 127 16.04 22.51 -3.36
CA ALA A 127 15.08 23.32 -2.63
C ALA A 127 15.14 23.15 -1.09
N GLY A 128 16.00 22.26 -0.57
CA GLY A 128 16.19 22.05 0.88
C GLY A 128 15.15 21.15 1.54
N VAL A 129 14.38 20.39 0.75
CA VAL A 129 13.45 19.36 1.25
C VAL A 129 14.25 18.24 1.94
N GLU A 130 13.71 17.70 3.03
CA GLU A 130 14.37 16.62 3.80
C GLU A 130 14.29 15.29 3.06
N GLY A 131 13.12 14.99 2.51
CA GLY A 131 12.86 13.73 1.84
C GLY A 131 11.57 13.70 1.05
N VAL A 132 11.21 12.51 0.62
CA VAL A 132 9.97 12.24 -0.10
C VAL A 132 9.20 11.11 0.55
N MET A 133 7.91 11.04 0.27
CA MET A 133 7.01 9.98 0.73
C MET A 133 6.46 9.21 -0.47
N VAL A 134 6.35 7.89 -0.36
CA VAL A 134 5.80 7.04 -1.42
C VAL A 134 4.86 5.96 -0.87
N ASP A 135 3.76 5.73 -1.58
CA ASP A 135 2.90 4.57 -1.37
C ASP A 135 3.52 3.30 -1.94
N ALA A 136 3.77 2.30 -1.08
CA ALA A 136 4.08 0.94 -1.48
C ALA A 136 2.78 0.15 -1.66
N TRP A 137 2.22 0.23 -2.87
CA TRP A 137 0.94 -0.40 -3.20
C TRP A 137 0.99 -1.93 -3.12
N TRP A 138 0.17 -2.51 -2.25
CA TRP A 138 0.00 -3.96 -2.15
C TRP A 138 -0.40 -4.58 -3.49
N GLY A 139 -1.35 -3.94 -4.18
CA GLY A 139 -1.87 -4.35 -5.49
C GLY A 139 -0.85 -4.40 -6.62
N LEU A 140 0.28 -3.69 -6.51
CA LEU A 140 1.37 -3.76 -7.48
C LEU A 140 2.41 -4.80 -7.08
N VAL A 141 2.80 -4.80 -5.81
CA VAL A 141 3.93 -5.58 -5.32
C VAL A 141 3.60 -7.06 -5.24
N GLU A 142 2.43 -7.44 -4.73
CA GLU A 142 2.02 -8.85 -4.60
C GLU A 142 1.02 -9.25 -5.71
N LYS A 143 1.09 -8.61 -6.88
CA LYS A 143 0.10 -8.77 -7.96
C LYS A 143 0.07 -10.18 -8.55
N ASP A 144 1.23 -10.83 -8.65
CA ASP A 144 1.41 -12.09 -9.39
C ASP A 144 1.04 -13.34 -8.55
N GLY A 145 0.56 -13.13 -7.33
CA GLY A 145 0.04 -14.18 -6.45
C GLY A 145 0.56 -14.09 -5.02
N PRO A 146 -0.03 -14.87 -4.09
CA PRO A 146 0.41 -14.96 -2.70
C PRO A 146 1.92 -15.18 -2.58
N LEU A 147 2.58 -14.38 -1.74
CA LEU A 147 4.02 -14.43 -1.44
C LEU A 147 4.95 -14.15 -2.65
N ARG A 148 4.41 -13.65 -3.77
CA ARG A 148 5.19 -13.29 -4.96
C ARG A 148 5.34 -11.78 -5.04
N TYR A 149 6.37 -11.27 -4.36
CA TYR A 149 6.62 -9.84 -4.23
C TYR A 149 7.58 -9.33 -5.32
N ASN A 150 7.16 -8.29 -6.05
CA ASN A 150 8.02 -7.53 -6.96
C ASN A 150 8.29 -6.14 -6.38
N TRP A 151 9.53 -5.92 -5.95
CA TRP A 151 9.99 -4.67 -5.35
C TRP A 151 10.86 -3.83 -6.30
N GLU A 152 11.03 -4.22 -7.56
CA GLU A 152 12.11 -3.68 -8.41
C GLU A 152 11.94 -2.19 -8.71
N GLY A 153 10.73 -1.74 -9.04
CA GLY A 153 10.46 -0.30 -9.22
C GLY A 153 10.73 0.53 -7.95
N TYR A 154 10.41 -0.01 -6.77
CA TYR A 154 10.71 0.65 -5.49
C TYR A 154 12.21 0.60 -5.17
N ALA A 155 12.91 -0.47 -5.53
CA ALA A 155 14.36 -0.58 -5.35
C ALA A 155 15.12 0.44 -6.19
N GLU A 156 14.70 0.66 -7.43
CA GLU A 156 15.25 1.72 -8.27
C GLU A 156 15.01 3.11 -7.63
N LEU A 157 13.80 3.37 -7.13
CA LEU A 157 13.47 4.61 -6.44
C LEU A 157 14.33 4.84 -5.19
N VAL A 158 14.46 3.85 -4.30
CA VAL A 158 15.25 3.95 -3.07
C VAL A 158 16.70 4.29 -3.39
N GLN A 159 17.28 3.66 -4.43
CA GLN A 159 18.63 3.98 -4.90
C GLN A 159 18.75 5.42 -5.43
N MET A 160 17.75 5.91 -6.17
CA MET A 160 17.74 7.32 -6.62
C MET A 160 17.65 8.30 -5.44
N VAL A 161 16.78 8.03 -4.48
CA VAL A 161 16.61 8.85 -3.28
C VAL A 161 17.90 8.91 -2.47
N GLN A 162 18.55 7.76 -2.24
CA GLN A 162 19.86 7.68 -1.60
C GLN A 162 20.92 8.50 -2.36
N LYS A 163 20.99 8.34 -3.68
CA LYS A 163 21.99 9.03 -4.53
C LYS A 163 21.87 10.56 -4.43
N HIS A 164 20.67 11.09 -4.27
CA HIS A 164 20.43 12.53 -4.09
C HIS A 164 20.51 12.99 -2.63
N GLY A 165 20.83 12.10 -1.69
CA GLY A 165 20.95 12.42 -0.26
C GLY A 165 19.63 12.91 0.34
N LEU A 166 18.51 12.39 -0.15
CA LEU A 166 17.17 12.61 0.40
C LEU A 166 16.79 11.44 1.31
N LYS A 167 15.86 11.67 2.24
CA LYS A 167 15.22 10.62 3.04
C LYS A 167 13.94 10.11 2.38
N LEU A 168 13.50 8.92 2.77
CA LEU A 168 12.30 8.27 2.27
C LEU A 168 11.37 7.86 3.42
N GLN A 169 10.11 8.24 3.30
CA GLN A 169 9.00 7.69 4.09
C GLN A 169 8.21 6.75 3.18
N VAL A 170 7.87 5.56 3.67
CA VAL A 170 7.13 4.55 2.88
C VAL A 170 5.81 4.22 3.57
N VAL A 171 4.71 4.30 2.82
CA VAL A 171 3.40 3.86 3.27
C VAL A 171 3.18 2.42 2.83
N MET A 172 2.86 1.51 3.75
CA MET A 172 2.43 0.14 3.44
C MET A 172 0.96 0.20 3.01
N SER A 173 0.72 0.45 1.73
CA SER A 173 -0.59 0.80 1.19
C SER A 173 -1.39 -0.47 0.86
N PHE A 174 -2.03 -1.04 1.89
CA PHE A 174 -2.91 -2.21 1.82
C PHE A 174 -4.34 -1.89 1.31
N HIS A 175 -4.51 -0.72 0.67
CA HIS A 175 -5.77 -0.21 0.16
C HIS A 175 -5.69 0.09 -1.35
N GLN A 176 -6.85 0.24 -1.98
CA GLN A 176 -6.95 0.67 -3.38
C GLN A 176 -6.60 2.16 -3.56
N CYS A 177 -5.85 2.48 -4.61
CA CYS A 177 -5.66 3.84 -5.10
C CYS A 177 -6.75 4.21 -6.12
N GLY A 178 -7.40 5.35 -5.90
CA GLY A 178 -8.42 5.91 -6.79
C GLY A 178 -9.68 5.04 -6.86
N GLY A 179 -10.40 5.13 -7.99
CA GLY A 179 -11.66 4.42 -8.22
C GLY A 179 -12.87 5.35 -8.40
N ASN A 180 -12.65 6.66 -8.33
CA ASN A 180 -13.65 7.68 -8.61
C ASN A 180 -13.55 8.19 -10.05
N VAL A 181 -14.66 8.74 -10.53
CA VAL A 181 -14.71 9.38 -11.86
C VAL A 181 -13.78 10.59 -11.87
N GLY A 182 -12.77 10.56 -12.75
CA GLY A 182 -11.79 11.63 -12.90
C GLY A 182 -10.41 11.34 -12.32
N ASP A 183 -10.25 10.22 -11.60
CA ASP A 183 -8.94 9.82 -11.08
C ASP A 183 -7.99 9.44 -12.23
N SER A 184 -6.76 9.97 -12.18
CA SER A 184 -5.72 9.69 -13.18
C SER A 184 -4.92 8.42 -12.88
N CYS A 185 -5.10 7.82 -11.70
CA CYS A 185 -4.44 6.60 -11.26
C CYS A 185 -5.48 5.64 -10.67
N SER A 186 -5.41 4.36 -11.04
CA SER A 186 -6.21 3.31 -10.44
C SER A 186 -5.35 2.08 -10.19
N ILE A 187 -5.19 1.76 -8.91
CA ILE A 187 -4.41 0.60 -8.44
C ILE A 187 -5.30 -0.17 -7.46
N PRO A 188 -5.96 -1.26 -7.90
CA PRO A 188 -6.82 -2.03 -7.02
C PRO A 188 -5.98 -2.87 -6.05
N LEU A 189 -6.63 -3.56 -5.11
CA LEU A 189 -6.01 -4.65 -4.35
C LEU A 189 -5.47 -5.75 -5.29
N PRO A 190 -4.57 -6.65 -4.84
CA PRO A 190 -4.04 -7.68 -5.72
C PRO A 190 -5.15 -8.51 -6.39
N PRO A 191 -5.01 -8.87 -7.68
CA PRO A 191 -6.04 -9.60 -8.41
C PRO A 191 -6.51 -10.88 -7.69
N TRP A 192 -5.58 -11.61 -7.08
CA TRP A 192 -5.89 -12.82 -6.34
C TRP A 192 -6.70 -12.58 -5.05
N ALA A 193 -6.62 -11.40 -4.45
CA ALA A 193 -7.44 -11.02 -3.30
C ALA A 193 -8.84 -10.57 -3.74
N LEU A 194 -8.93 -9.84 -4.87
CA LEU A 194 -10.21 -9.48 -5.49
C LEU A 194 -11.02 -10.73 -5.90
N GLU A 195 -10.35 -11.80 -6.34
CA GLU A 195 -10.99 -13.09 -6.59
C GLU A 195 -11.65 -13.68 -5.32
N GLU A 196 -11.01 -13.57 -4.14
CA GLU A 196 -11.60 -14.03 -2.88
C GLU A 196 -12.78 -13.14 -2.46
N ILE A 197 -12.69 -11.82 -2.66
CA ILE A 197 -13.79 -10.88 -2.43
C ILE A 197 -14.99 -11.19 -3.35
N SER A 198 -14.72 -11.53 -4.62
CA SER A 198 -15.77 -11.91 -5.58
C SER A 198 -16.50 -13.20 -5.15
N LYS A 199 -15.78 -14.18 -4.60
CA LYS A 199 -16.36 -15.41 -4.04
C LYS A 199 -17.14 -15.15 -2.75
N ASN A 200 -16.67 -14.22 -1.92
CA ASN A 200 -17.30 -13.86 -0.65
C ASN A 200 -17.33 -12.34 -0.45
N PRO A 201 -18.44 -11.66 -0.81
CA PRO A 201 -18.57 -10.21 -0.64
C PRO A 201 -18.57 -9.73 0.82
N GLU A 202 -18.66 -10.62 1.81
CA GLU A 202 -18.57 -10.24 3.24
C GLU A 202 -17.14 -9.89 3.69
N LEU A 203 -16.14 -10.09 2.83
CA LEU A 203 -14.74 -9.80 3.16
C LEU A 203 -14.41 -8.31 3.22
N VAL A 204 -15.33 -7.45 2.81
CA VAL A 204 -15.09 -6.00 2.69
C VAL A 204 -16.08 -5.20 3.54
N TYR A 205 -15.75 -3.94 3.81
CA TYR A 205 -16.63 -3.08 4.59
C TYR A 205 -17.98 -2.92 3.92
N THR A 206 -19.03 -2.94 4.75
CA THR A 206 -20.41 -2.96 4.29
C THR A 206 -21.24 -2.01 5.14
N ASP A 207 -21.98 -1.12 4.47
CA ASP A 207 -22.85 -0.19 5.16
C ASP A 207 -24.21 -0.81 5.53
N ARG A 208 -25.04 -0.04 6.25
CA ARG A 208 -26.38 -0.49 6.66
C ARG A 208 -27.31 -0.83 5.48
N SER A 209 -27.09 -0.24 4.32
CA SER A 209 -27.87 -0.46 3.10
C SER A 209 -27.37 -1.67 2.30
N GLY A 210 -26.30 -2.34 2.76
CA GLY A 210 -25.69 -3.47 2.08
C GLY A 210 -24.71 -3.09 0.97
N ARG A 211 -24.32 -1.80 0.86
CA ARG A 211 -23.30 -1.37 -0.11
C ARG A 211 -21.93 -1.82 0.36
N ARG A 212 -21.14 -2.40 -0.54
CA ARG A 212 -19.81 -2.96 -0.30
C ARG A 212 -18.74 -1.98 -0.76
N ASN A 213 -17.71 -1.75 0.06
CA ASN A 213 -16.52 -0.98 -0.32
C ASN A 213 -15.33 -1.93 -0.52
N PRO A 214 -14.92 -2.25 -1.76
CA PRO A 214 -13.83 -3.19 -2.05
C PRO A 214 -12.42 -2.60 -1.92
N GLU A 215 -12.28 -1.34 -1.48
CA GLU A 215 -10.98 -0.66 -1.37
C GLU A 215 -10.08 -1.27 -0.29
N TYR A 216 -10.63 -2.01 0.69
CA TYR A 216 -9.91 -2.60 1.81
C TYR A 216 -10.61 -3.85 2.35
N ILE A 217 -9.85 -4.77 2.95
CA ILE A 217 -10.40 -5.97 3.62
C ILE A 217 -10.94 -5.58 5.00
N SER A 218 -12.19 -5.93 5.30
CA SER A 218 -12.82 -5.58 6.58
C SER A 218 -12.01 -6.11 7.78
N LEU A 219 -11.83 -5.28 8.82
CA LEU A 219 -11.18 -5.68 10.08
C LEU A 219 -11.83 -6.90 10.74
N GLY A 220 -13.10 -7.18 10.43
CA GLY A 220 -13.80 -8.37 10.90
C GLY A 220 -13.19 -9.68 10.39
N CYS A 221 -12.33 -9.60 9.37
CA CYS A 221 -11.63 -10.73 8.78
C CYS A 221 -10.21 -10.95 9.31
N ASP A 222 -9.66 -10.05 10.15
CA ASP A 222 -8.24 -10.00 10.52
C ASP A 222 -7.66 -11.32 11.03
N SER A 223 -8.48 -12.13 11.72
CA SER A 223 -8.09 -13.42 12.29
C SER A 223 -8.67 -14.63 11.54
N LEU A 224 -9.34 -14.41 10.40
CA LEU A 224 -9.98 -15.46 9.61
C LEU A 224 -9.13 -15.80 8.38
N PRO A 225 -8.87 -17.09 8.06
CA PRO A 225 -7.99 -17.49 6.98
C PRO A 225 -8.64 -17.40 5.59
N VAL A 226 -9.15 -16.23 5.25
CA VAL A 226 -10.00 -15.96 4.06
C VAL A 226 -9.22 -15.62 2.80
N LEU A 227 -7.90 -15.41 2.90
CA LEU A 227 -7.04 -15.03 1.78
C LEU A 227 -6.17 -16.22 1.35
N ARG A 228 -6.81 -17.19 0.67
CA ARG A 228 -6.18 -18.46 0.23
C ARG A 228 -5.48 -19.20 1.36
N GLY A 229 -6.16 -19.30 2.51
CA GLY A 229 -5.68 -19.99 3.71
C GLY A 229 -4.85 -19.13 4.67
N ARG A 230 -4.55 -17.87 4.32
CA ARG A 230 -3.93 -16.88 5.21
C ARG A 230 -4.96 -15.90 5.75
N THR A 231 -4.69 -15.38 6.94
CA THR A 231 -5.42 -14.25 7.51
C THR A 231 -4.92 -12.92 6.92
N PRO A 232 -5.73 -11.84 6.88
CA PRO A 232 -5.26 -10.50 6.48
C PRO A 232 -4.04 -10.06 7.27
N ILE A 233 -4.01 -10.26 8.59
CA ILE A 233 -2.85 -9.92 9.43
C ILE A 233 -1.58 -10.70 9.03
N GLN A 234 -1.71 -12.00 8.67
CA GLN A 234 -0.58 -12.75 8.13
C GLN A 234 -0.10 -12.19 6.79
N VAL A 235 -1.02 -11.85 5.88
CA VAL A 235 -0.69 -11.24 4.59
C VAL A 235 0.07 -9.93 4.78
N TYR A 236 -0.45 -9.02 5.61
CA TYR A 236 0.20 -7.74 5.90
C TYR A 236 1.56 -7.93 6.58
N SER A 237 1.65 -8.87 7.52
CA SER A 237 2.91 -9.19 8.19
C SER A 237 3.96 -9.76 7.24
N ASP A 238 3.57 -10.66 6.33
CA ASP A 238 4.49 -11.26 5.36
C ASP A 238 4.95 -10.24 4.32
N TYR A 239 4.06 -9.33 3.89
CA TYR A 239 4.39 -8.20 3.03
C TYR A 239 5.45 -7.30 3.67
N MET A 240 5.23 -6.88 4.92
CA MET A 240 6.18 -6.04 5.67
C MET A 240 7.51 -6.76 5.94
N ARG A 241 7.49 -8.08 6.18
CA ARG A 241 8.73 -8.88 6.29
C ARG A 241 9.49 -8.89 4.96
N SER A 242 8.80 -9.11 3.84
CA SER A 242 9.44 -9.08 2.52
C SER A 242 10.04 -7.71 2.20
N PHE A 243 9.33 -6.63 2.54
CA PHE A 243 9.85 -5.26 2.43
C PHE A 243 11.12 -5.10 3.27
N ARG A 244 11.06 -5.43 4.57
CA ARG A 244 12.21 -5.36 5.46
C ARG A 244 13.41 -6.12 4.91
N ASP A 245 13.21 -7.33 4.43
CA ASP A 245 14.30 -8.19 3.92
C ASP A 245 14.90 -7.62 2.63
N ARG A 246 14.07 -7.06 1.74
CA ARG A 246 14.52 -6.44 0.48
C ARG A 246 15.30 -5.14 0.71
N PHE A 247 14.90 -4.35 1.71
CA PHE A 247 15.40 -3.01 1.96
C PHE A 247 16.24 -2.88 3.23
N ARG A 248 16.64 -3.99 3.84
CA ARG A 248 17.35 -4.04 5.13
C ARG A 248 18.49 -3.04 5.23
N ASP A 249 19.30 -2.94 4.17
CA ASP A 249 20.51 -2.13 4.16
C ASP A 249 20.22 -0.61 3.99
N PHE A 250 18.95 -0.24 3.75
CA PHE A 250 18.47 1.14 3.63
C PHE A 250 17.65 1.61 4.85
N LEU A 251 17.21 0.70 5.72
CA LEU A 251 16.38 1.01 6.89
C LEU A 251 17.16 1.76 7.96
N GLY A 252 16.58 2.84 8.48
CA GLY A 252 17.20 3.71 9.49
C GLY A 252 18.22 4.70 8.93
N ASP A 253 18.61 4.56 7.66
CA ASP A 253 19.41 5.56 6.95
C ASP A 253 18.56 6.26 5.89
N VAL A 254 18.30 5.62 4.75
CA VAL A 254 17.55 6.23 3.65
C VAL A 254 16.06 6.19 3.95
N ILE A 255 15.56 5.01 4.35
CA ILE A 255 14.16 4.83 4.75
C ILE A 255 14.08 5.13 6.25
N VAL A 256 13.45 6.26 6.59
CA VAL A 256 13.42 6.79 7.96
C VAL A 256 12.08 6.55 8.65
N GLU A 257 11.03 6.24 7.89
CA GLU A 257 9.69 6.03 8.41
C GLU A 257 8.92 4.99 7.60
N ILE A 258 8.15 4.17 8.32
CA ILE A 258 7.16 3.25 7.76
C ILE A 258 5.79 3.64 8.33
N GLN A 259 4.88 4.08 7.47
CA GLN A 259 3.48 4.28 7.82
C GLN A 259 2.71 3.02 7.44
N VAL A 260 1.99 2.42 8.39
CA VAL A 260 1.21 1.20 8.13
C VAL A 260 -0.22 1.59 7.81
N GLY A 261 -0.69 1.30 6.59
CA GLY A 261 -2.07 1.60 6.20
C GLY A 261 -3.06 0.65 6.89
N MET A 262 -4.06 1.19 7.60
CA MET A 262 -4.99 0.40 8.43
C MET A 262 -6.43 0.38 7.91
N GLY A 263 -6.68 0.95 6.74
CA GLY A 263 -8.02 1.05 6.16
C GLY A 263 -8.03 1.75 4.80
N PRO A 264 -9.23 2.14 4.32
CA PRO A 264 -9.38 2.94 3.10
C PRO A 264 -8.51 4.20 3.14
N CYS A 265 -7.89 4.55 2.01
CA CYS A 265 -6.92 5.66 1.93
C CYS A 265 -5.70 5.55 2.86
N GLY A 266 -5.49 4.40 3.51
CA GLY A 266 -4.37 4.17 4.42
C GLY A 266 -4.60 4.63 5.85
N GLU A 267 -5.82 5.06 6.19
CA GLU A 267 -6.20 5.56 7.54
C GLU A 267 -6.79 4.47 8.45
#